data_AF-A0A922ILE5-F1
#
_entry.id   AF-A0A922ILE5-F1
#
_cell.length_a   1.000
_cell.length_b   1.000
_cell.length_c   1.000
_cell.angle_alpha   90.00
_cell.angle_beta   90.00
_cell.angle_gamma   90.00
#
_symmetry.space_group_name_H-M   'P 1'
#
loop_
_entity.id
_entity.type
_entity.pdbx_description
1 polymer ?
#
loop_
_entity_poly.entity_id
_entity_poly.type
_entity_poly.pdbx_seq_one_letter_code
_entity_poly.pdbx_strand_id
1 'polypeptide(L)'
;MRLYTMKKRYFVVVTVTFSLIIGCSIIFGLVGPNVSNSVTVSTLIRPSITSLESSVCEVDSPSLSVFHRELWLSAIINRAPLEQNAKVSVNINTSIQVQIPHLATAGSRIGMFKSDPNYKTFVVQMGPIHNRTIQVNCPDTKCDELFLFHLIPVDFTIYKFHVTFYHELSNNHLKYEDYEGEHLLFKIISVDFIFQYYTIEFTYMELVVKFILFVISEAVTIWFYIKMKKFSLNYWTIEQCCMAILLPLLILHNSKY
;
A
#
# COMPACT_ATOMS: atom_id res chain seq x y z
N MET A 1 -26.70 -30.22 12.79
CA MET A 1 -27.33 -31.44 13.37
C MET A 1 -26.43 -32.30 14.28
N ARG A 2 -25.18 -32.63 13.94
CA ARG A 2 -24.31 -33.45 14.83
C ARG A 2 -23.97 -32.78 16.17
N LEU A 3 -23.93 -31.45 16.23
CA LEU A 3 -23.64 -30.70 17.46
C LEU A 3 -24.69 -30.97 18.56
N TYR A 4 -25.98 -31.05 18.18
CA TYR A 4 -27.11 -31.27 19.09
C TYR A 4 -27.22 -32.71 19.61
N THR A 5 -26.57 -33.67 18.93
CA THR A 5 -26.57 -35.10 19.30
C THR A 5 -25.22 -35.58 19.84
N MET A 6 -24.25 -34.68 19.97
CA MET A 6 -22.90 -35.02 20.42
C MET A 6 -22.84 -35.21 21.94
N LYS A 7 -22.18 -36.29 22.39
CA LYS A 7 -21.88 -36.49 23.81
C LYS A 7 -20.95 -35.37 24.31
N LYS A 8 -21.11 -34.97 25.58
CA LYS A 8 -20.31 -33.92 26.24
C LYS A 8 -18.80 -34.08 26.02
N ARG A 9 -18.27 -35.31 26.00
CA ARG A 9 -16.84 -35.58 25.73
C ARG A 9 -16.39 -35.11 24.34
N TYR A 10 -17.17 -35.38 23.30
CA TYR A 10 -16.83 -34.96 21.93
C TYR A 10 -16.95 -33.44 21.77
N PHE A 11 -17.94 -32.82 22.42
CA PHE A 11 -18.07 -31.37 22.41
C PHE A 11 -16.83 -30.69 23.01
N VAL A 12 -16.37 -31.14 24.19
CA VAL A 12 -15.16 -30.62 24.83
C VAL A 12 -13.93 -30.79 23.93
N VAL A 13 -13.76 -31.95 23.29
CA VAL A 13 -12.65 -32.19 22.37
C VAL A 13 -12.68 -31.22 21.19
N VAL A 14 -13.84 -31.01 20.56
CA VAL A 14 -13.96 -30.07 19.43
C VAL A 14 -13.63 -28.64 19.86
N THR A 15 -14.11 -28.20 21.03
CA THR A 15 -13.82 -26.87 21.56
C THR A 15 -12.33 -26.68 21.82
N VAL A 16 -11.67 -27.65 22.47
CA VAL A 16 -10.22 -27.60 22.74
C VAL A 16 -9.43 -27.56 21.43
N THR A 17 -9.76 -28.41 20.46
CA THR A 17 -9.10 -28.40 19.14
C THR A 17 -9.28 -27.07 18.43
N PHE A 18 -10.48 -26.47 18.48
CA PHE A 18 -10.75 -25.16 17.89
C PHE A 18 -9.91 -24.05 18.55
N SER A 19 -9.85 -24.04 19.89
CA SER A 19 -9.02 -23.08 20.63
C SER A 19 -7.53 -23.26 20.34
N LEU A 20 -7.05 -24.50 20.17
CA LEU A 20 -5.67 -24.78 19.78
C LEU A 20 -5.37 -24.27 18.37
N ILE A 21 -6.26 -24.49 17.40
CA ILE A 21 -6.09 -23.97 16.04
C ILE A 21 -5.99 -22.44 16.05
N ILE A 22 -6.91 -21.75 16.74
CA ILE A 22 -6.87 -20.29 16.88
C ILE A 22 -5.57 -19.84 17.55
N GLY A 23 -5.17 -20.49 18.64
CA GLY A 23 -3.94 -20.18 19.36
C GLY A 23 -2.71 -20.31 18.46
N CYS A 24 -2.61 -21.41 17.69
CA CYS A 24 -1.56 -21.60 16.71
C CYS A 24 -1.57 -20.50 15.64
N SER A 25 -2.73 -20.15 15.08
CA SER A 25 -2.85 -19.08 14.07
C SER A 25 -2.37 -17.73 14.59
N ILE A 26 -2.68 -17.38 15.84
CA ILE A 26 -2.22 -16.14 16.48
C ILE A 26 -0.69 -16.17 16.64
N ILE A 27 -0.13 -17.28 17.14
CA ILE A 27 1.32 -17.41 17.31
C ILE A 27 2.05 -17.31 15.96
N PHE A 28 1.52 -17.95 14.91
CA PHE A 28 2.08 -17.82 13.56
C PHE A 28 2.04 -16.38 13.04
N GLY A 29 0.98 -15.63 13.35
CA GLY A 29 0.90 -14.20 13.00
C GLY A 29 1.90 -13.32 13.75
N LEU A 30 2.18 -13.65 15.03
CA LEU A 30 3.12 -12.90 15.87
C LEU A 30 4.60 -13.19 15.55
N VAL A 31 4.92 -14.44 15.21
CA VAL A 31 6.29 -14.89 14.88
C VAL A 31 6.61 -14.72 13.40
N GLY A 32 5.60 -14.42 12.57
CA GLY A 32 5.75 -14.25 11.13
C GLY A 32 6.70 -13.09 10.74
N PRO A 33 7.12 -13.06 9.47
CA PRO A 33 7.94 -11.98 8.95
C PRO A 33 7.19 -10.64 9.01
N ASN A 34 7.95 -9.55 9.02
CA ASN A 34 7.39 -8.19 9.00
C ASN A 34 6.50 -8.00 7.77
N VAL A 35 5.33 -7.40 7.95
CA VAL A 35 4.36 -7.18 6.87
C VAL A 35 4.94 -6.26 5.79
N SER A 36 5.57 -5.17 6.19
CA SER A 36 6.10 -4.16 5.27
C SER A 36 7.49 -3.70 5.68
N ASN A 37 8.30 -3.36 4.69
CA ASN A 37 9.55 -2.63 4.87
C ASN A 37 9.38 -1.19 4.39
N SER A 38 10.16 -0.28 4.97
CA SER A 38 10.27 1.10 4.52
C SER A 38 11.71 1.49 4.24
N VAL A 39 11.90 2.27 3.18
CA VAL A 39 13.20 2.85 2.79
C VAL A 39 13.04 4.35 2.64
N THR A 40 13.87 5.11 3.35
CA THR A 40 13.88 6.57 3.27
C THR A 40 15.02 7.04 2.37
N VAL A 41 14.69 7.89 1.40
CA VAL A 41 15.63 8.52 0.49
C VAL A 41 15.54 10.04 0.67
N SER A 42 16.57 10.63 1.26
CA SER A 42 16.67 12.06 1.45
C SER A 42 17.17 12.74 0.17
N THR A 43 16.40 13.69 -0.35
CA THR A 43 16.82 14.55 -1.45
C THR A 43 17.09 15.96 -0.93
N LEU A 44 18.29 16.46 -1.22
CA LEU A 44 18.58 17.88 -1.08
C LEU A 44 17.95 18.57 -2.27
N ILE A 45 17.06 19.54 -2.03
CA ILE A 45 16.54 20.38 -3.10
C ILE A 45 17.70 21.25 -3.58
N ARG A 46 18.33 20.86 -4.69
CA ARG A 46 19.29 21.73 -5.36
C ARG A 46 18.49 22.78 -6.11
N PRO A 47 18.65 24.08 -5.82
CA PRO A 47 17.91 25.12 -6.52
C PRO A 47 18.27 25.05 -8.01
N SER A 48 17.30 24.65 -8.83
CA SER A 48 17.35 24.79 -10.29
C SER A 48 17.25 26.28 -10.60
N ILE A 49 18.31 26.86 -11.16
CA ILE A 49 18.45 28.31 -11.43
C ILE A 49 17.60 28.74 -12.65
N THR A 50 16.83 27.84 -13.26
CA THR A 50 16.15 28.10 -14.54
C THR A 50 14.68 27.70 -14.52
N SER A 51 13.93 28.20 -13.53
CA SER A 51 12.53 28.64 -13.71
C SER A 51 11.93 28.92 -12.34
N LEU A 52 11.36 30.12 -12.20
CA LEU A 52 10.45 30.53 -11.14
C LEU A 52 9.46 29.39 -10.76
N GLU A 53 9.27 29.14 -9.46
CA GLU A 53 8.06 28.52 -8.85
C GLU A 53 7.89 26.99 -8.75
N SER A 54 8.87 26.14 -9.07
CA SER A 54 8.75 24.70 -8.76
C SER A 54 10.05 23.99 -8.41
N SER A 55 10.01 23.13 -7.38
CA SER A 55 11.12 22.20 -7.07
C SER A 55 10.75 20.80 -7.56
N VAL A 56 11.46 20.34 -8.59
CA VAL A 56 11.33 18.99 -9.13
C VAL A 56 12.32 18.08 -8.41
N CYS A 57 11.81 17.01 -7.81
CA CYS A 57 12.58 15.95 -7.18
C CYS A 57 12.44 14.67 -8.00
N GLU A 58 13.58 14.11 -8.41
CA GLU A 58 13.62 12.81 -9.08
C GLU A 58 14.08 11.76 -8.07
N VAL A 59 13.25 10.74 -7.88
CA VAL A 59 13.51 9.68 -6.91
C VAL A 59 13.26 8.33 -7.56
N ASP A 60 14.29 7.49 -7.52
CA ASP A 60 14.19 6.11 -7.96
C ASP A 60 13.68 5.23 -6.82
N SER A 61 12.73 4.35 -7.13
CA SER A 61 12.28 3.32 -6.19
C SER A 61 13.42 2.36 -5.86
N PRO A 62 13.37 1.68 -4.71
CA PRO A 62 14.22 0.51 -4.48
C PRO A 62 13.95 -0.57 -5.55
N SER A 63 14.83 -1.56 -5.62
CA SER A 63 14.63 -2.71 -6.50
C SER A 63 13.46 -3.55 -6.00
N LEU A 64 12.38 -3.55 -6.77
CA LEU A 64 11.14 -4.25 -6.47
C LEU A 64 11.00 -5.54 -7.30
N SER A 65 10.01 -6.34 -6.93
CA SER A 65 9.59 -7.55 -7.61
C SER A 65 8.09 -7.69 -7.48
N VAL A 66 7.47 -8.56 -8.30
CA VAL A 66 6.01 -8.81 -8.26
C VAL A 66 5.53 -9.26 -6.86
N PHE A 67 6.38 -9.93 -6.08
CA PHE A 67 6.08 -10.32 -4.69
C PHE A 67 5.92 -9.15 -3.71
N HIS A 68 6.32 -7.93 -4.06
CA HIS A 68 6.10 -6.75 -3.22
C HIS A 68 4.66 -6.24 -3.29
N ARG A 69 3.87 -6.68 -4.29
CA ARG A 69 2.44 -6.44 -4.53
C ARG A 69 2.00 -4.98 -4.67
N GLU A 70 2.32 -4.15 -3.68
CA GLU A 70 1.90 -2.77 -3.54
C GLU A 70 3.10 -1.90 -3.14
N LEU A 71 3.14 -0.68 -3.66
CA LEU A 71 4.15 0.32 -3.32
C LEU A 71 3.46 1.63 -2.90
N TRP A 72 3.86 2.16 -1.76
CA TRP A 72 3.44 3.46 -1.27
C TRP A 72 4.63 4.42 -1.31
N LEU A 73 4.37 5.64 -1.76
CA LEU A 73 5.31 6.75 -1.71
C LEU A 73 4.72 7.85 -0.84
N SER A 74 5.47 8.20 0.20
CA SER A 74 5.22 9.36 1.06
C SER A 74 6.41 10.31 1.05
N ALA A 75 6.21 11.53 1.51
CA ALA A 75 7.28 12.52 1.68
C ALA A 75 7.16 13.25 3.02
N ILE A 76 8.30 13.52 3.65
CA ILE A 76 8.42 14.41 4.79
C ILE A 76 9.22 15.63 4.35
N ILE A 77 8.62 16.80 4.52
CA ILE A 77 9.24 18.07 4.13
C ILE A 77 9.99 18.62 5.34
N ASN A 78 11.30 18.80 5.19
CA ASN A 78 12.14 19.46 6.18
C ASN A 78 12.25 20.95 5.83
N ARG A 79 11.88 21.80 6.77
CA ARG A 79 11.90 23.26 6.62
C ARG A 79 12.97 23.91 7.49
N ALA A 80 13.33 25.14 7.12
CA ALA A 80 14.16 25.98 7.94
C ALA A 80 13.46 26.33 9.26
N PRO A 81 14.20 26.43 10.38
CA PRO A 81 13.65 26.88 11.65
C PRO A 81 13.08 28.29 11.49
N LEU A 82 11.89 28.51 12.05
CA LEU A 82 11.31 29.84 12.19
C LEU A 82 11.83 30.48 13.48
N GLU A 83 11.89 31.81 13.49
CA GLU A 83 12.36 32.63 14.62
C GLU A 83 11.59 32.39 15.94
N GLN A 84 10.47 31.63 15.93
CA GLN A 84 9.66 31.33 17.12
C GLN A 84 9.16 29.86 17.24
N ASN A 85 9.66 28.91 16.44
CA ASN A 85 9.12 27.53 16.38
C ASN A 85 7.57 27.48 16.27
N ALA A 86 7.00 28.44 15.54
CA ALA A 86 5.56 28.50 15.32
C ALA A 86 5.09 27.28 14.50
N LYS A 87 3.91 26.76 14.87
CA LYS A 87 3.23 25.68 14.15
C LYS A 87 2.52 26.27 12.95
N VAL A 88 2.88 25.85 11.74
CA VAL A 88 2.31 26.40 10.51
C VAL A 88 1.59 25.31 9.74
N SER A 89 0.40 25.61 9.23
CA SER A 89 -0.27 24.77 8.23
C SER A 89 -0.14 25.39 6.84
N VAL A 90 0.33 24.61 5.87
CA VAL A 90 0.72 25.09 4.55
C VAL A 90 0.01 24.27 3.48
N ASN A 91 -0.67 24.94 2.54
CA ASN A 91 -1.19 24.30 1.34
C ASN A 91 -0.08 24.13 0.30
N ILE A 92 0.20 22.89 -0.09
CA ILE A 92 1.22 22.54 -1.08
C ILE A 92 0.53 21.85 -2.24
N ASN A 93 0.74 22.37 -3.45
CA ASN A 93 0.27 21.71 -4.66
C ASN A 93 1.38 20.79 -5.18
N THR A 94 1.05 19.52 -5.37
CA THR A 94 2.00 18.47 -5.76
C THR A 94 1.58 17.87 -7.09
N SER A 95 2.54 17.68 -7.97
CA SER A 95 2.35 16.95 -9.22
C SER A 95 3.29 15.77 -9.28
N ILE A 96 2.73 14.59 -9.53
CA ILE A 96 3.46 13.33 -9.51
C ILE A 96 3.35 12.70 -10.89
N GLN A 97 4.51 12.43 -11.49
CA GLN A 97 4.64 11.69 -12.72
C GLN A 97 5.50 10.44 -12.47
N VAL A 98 4.97 9.28 -12.86
CA VAL A 98 5.66 7.99 -12.72
C VAL A 98 6.20 7.57 -14.08
N GLN A 99 7.46 7.15 -14.09
CA GLN A 99 8.19 6.77 -15.27
C GLN A 99 8.87 5.40 -15.07
N ILE A 100 8.94 4.59 -16.11
CA ILE A 100 9.58 3.27 -16.07
C ILE A 100 10.76 3.26 -17.05
N PRO A 101 11.98 2.91 -16.61
CA PRO A 101 13.10 2.72 -17.52
C PRO A 101 12.90 1.44 -18.34
N HIS A 102 13.10 1.51 -19.66
CA HIS A 102 12.82 0.40 -20.58
C HIS A 102 13.59 -0.90 -20.27
N LEU A 103 14.72 -0.82 -19.57
CA LEU A 103 15.50 -2.01 -19.13
C LEU A 103 14.88 -2.76 -17.93
N ALA A 104 13.87 -2.22 -17.26
CA ALA A 104 13.25 -2.83 -16.07
C ALA A 104 12.19 -3.91 -16.39
N THR A 105 12.11 -4.37 -17.63
CA THR A 105 11.06 -5.30 -18.11
C THR A 105 11.31 -6.74 -17.66
N ALA A 106 10.75 -7.11 -16.51
CA ALA A 106 10.42 -8.49 -16.22
C ALA A 106 8.96 -8.74 -16.63
N GLY A 107 8.73 -9.60 -17.63
CA GLY A 107 7.41 -10.22 -17.87
C GLY A 107 6.33 -9.39 -18.59
N SER A 108 6.54 -9.09 -19.88
CA SER A 108 5.50 -9.00 -20.94
C SER A 108 4.09 -8.43 -20.60
N ARG A 109 3.91 -7.11 -20.78
CA ARG A 109 2.72 -6.51 -21.43
C ARG A 109 3.15 -5.31 -22.28
N ILE A 110 3.66 -5.57 -23.48
CA ILE A 110 4.06 -4.55 -24.49
C ILE A 110 2.81 -4.02 -25.24
N GLY A 111 1.75 -3.73 -24.50
CA GLY A 111 0.50 -3.22 -25.05
C GLY A 111 0.22 -1.84 -24.50
N MET A 112 0.43 -0.82 -25.33
CA MET A 112 -0.03 0.56 -25.13
C MET A 112 0.90 1.48 -24.31
N PHE A 113 2.09 1.77 -24.83
CA PHE A 113 2.90 2.88 -24.32
C PHE A 113 3.47 3.71 -25.47
N LYS A 114 3.16 5.01 -25.49
CA LYS A 114 3.67 5.97 -26.48
C LYS A 114 5.15 6.20 -26.23
N SER A 115 6.01 5.67 -27.11
CA SER A 115 7.44 6.00 -27.12
C SER A 115 7.66 7.28 -27.94
N ASP A 116 8.25 8.30 -27.33
CA ASP A 116 8.75 9.47 -28.05
C ASP A 116 10.07 9.09 -28.76
N PRO A 117 10.20 9.27 -30.09
CA PRO A 117 11.33 8.75 -30.87
C PRO A 117 12.67 9.46 -30.63
N ASN A 118 12.77 10.45 -29.74
CA ASN A 118 13.96 11.31 -29.64
C ASN A 118 14.79 11.21 -28.34
N TYR A 119 14.55 10.21 -27.49
CA TYR A 119 15.28 10.06 -26.22
C TYR A 119 16.15 8.80 -26.21
N LYS A 120 17.48 8.98 -26.02
CA LYS A 120 18.51 7.90 -26.00
C LYS A 120 18.38 6.90 -24.83
N THR A 121 17.43 7.11 -23.93
CA THR A 121 17.02 6.17 -22.89
C THR A 121 15.51 6.04 -22.98
N PHE A 122 14.97 4.95 -23.52
CA PHE A 122 13.51 4.81 -23.61
C PHE A 122 12.91 4.81 -22.19
N VAL A 123 12.14 5.84 -21.87
CA VAL A 123 11.42 5.96 -20.60
C VAL A 123 9.94 6.06 -20.93
N VAL A 124 9.15 5.24 -20.24
CA VAL A 124 7.71 5.13 -20.47
C VAL A 124 6.98 5.80 -19.32
N GLN A 125 6.18 6.81 -19.62
CA GLN A 125 5.30 7.42 -18.62
C GLN A 125 4.12 6.48 -18.30
N MET A 126 3.92 6.23 -17.01
CA MET A 126 2.80 5.44 -16.51
C MET A 126 1.67 6.36 -16.05
N GLY A 127 0.52 6.24 -16.72
CA GLY A 127 -0.72 6.91 -16.30
C GLY A 127 -0.74 8.43 -16.45
N PRO A 128 -1.85 9.07 -16.04
CA PRO A 128 -1.99 10.52 -16.04
C PRO A 128 -1.15 11.13 -14.90
N ILE A 129 -0.66 12.34 -15.15
CA ILE A 129 0.00 13.16 -14.12
C ILE A 129 -1.02 13.45 -13.01
N HIS A 130 -0.69 13.06 -11.77
CA HIS A 130 -1.56 13.30 -10.63
C HIS A 130 -1.23 14.65 -9.99
N ASN A 131 -2.16 15.60 -10.10
CA ASN A 131 -2.04 16.92 -9.48
C ASN A 131 -2.97 16.98 -8.27
N ARG A 132 -2.42 17.31 -7.09
CA ARG A 132 -3.16 17.39 -5.85
C ARG A 132 -2.61 18.47 -4.95
N THR A 133 -3.50 19.35 -4.50
CA THR A 133 -3.23 20.29 -3.41
C THR A 133 -3.53 19.61 -2.08
N ILE A 134 -2.57 19.60 -1.18
CA ILE A 134 -2.67 18.99 0.14
C ILE A 134 -2.24 20.01 1.18
N GLN A 135 -3.03 20.15 2.25
CA GLN A 135 -2.66 20.92 3.42
C GLN A 135 -1.75 20.07 4.31
N VAL A 136 -0.56 20.57 4.59
CA VAL A 136 0.45 19.90 5.41
C VAL A 136 0.69 20.73 6.66
N ASN A 137 0.60 20.09 7.82
CA ASN A 137 0.93 20.73 9.09
C ASN A 137 2.42 20.54 9.39
N CYS A 138 3.07 21.62 9.82
CA CYS A 138 4.48 21.65 10.14
C CYS A 138 4.66 22.17 11.57
N PRO A 139 4.60 21.26 12.57
CA PRO A 139 4.69 21.66 13.97
C PRO A 139 6.02 22.33 14.30
N ASP A 140 7.13 21.77 13.81
CA ASP A 140 8.50 22.26 14.03
C ASP A 140 9.24 22.27 12.68
N THR A 141 10.54 21.94 12.65
CA THR A 141 11.36 21.85 11.42
C THR A 141 10.98 20.68 10.50
N LYS A 142 10.18 19.74 10.98
CA LYS A 142 9.67 18.60 10.21
C LYS A 142 8.15 18.73 10.05
N CYS A 143 7.68 18.56 8.83
CA CYS A 143 6.27 18.50 8.54
C CYS A 143 5.69 17.10 8.72
N ASP A 144 4.36 17.02 8.85
CA ASP A 144 3.63 15.76 8.86
C ASP A 144 3.84 14.99 7.56
N GLU A 145 3.77 13.67 7.64
CA GLU A 145 3.97 12.79 6.49
C GLU A 145 2.90 13.02 5.42
N LEU A 146 3.38 13.33 4.22
CA LEU A 146 2.55 13.59 3.05
C LEU A 146 2.44 12.32 2.19
N PHE A 147 1.25 11.75 2.11
CA PHE A 147 0.98 10.64 1.21
C PHE A 147 0.89 11.12 -0.25
N LEU A 148 1.79 10.64 -1.10
CA LEU A 148 1.91 11.07 -2.49
C LEU A 148 1.24 10.08 -3.45
N PHE A 149 1.62 8.81 -3.41
CA PHE A 149 1.24 7.86 -4.45
C PHE A 149 1.08 6.43 -3.93
N HIS A 150 0.14 5.70 -4.55
CA HIS A 150 -0.10 4.27 -4.32
C HIS A 150 -0.05 3.53 -5.65
N LEU A 151 0.75 2.47 -5.73
CA LEU A 151 0.82 1.62 -6.91
C LEU A 151 0.38 0.19 -6.58
N ILE A 152 -0.64 -0.29 -7.28
CA ILE A 152 -1.06 -1.70 -7.30
C ILE A 152 -1.46 -2.07 -8.74
N PRO A 153 -0.92 -3.15 -9.34
CA PRO A 153 0.15 -4.01 -8.82
C PRO A 153 1.56 -3.45 -9.10
N VAL A 154 2.55 -3.97 -8.38
CA VAL A 154 3.98 -3.78 -8.68
C VAL A 154 4.41 -4.78 -9.74
N ASP A 155 4.68 -4.29 -10.95
CA ASP A 155 5.03 -5.11 -12.12
C ASP A 155 6.49 -4.93 -12.60
N PHE A 156 7.13 -3.82 -12.23
CA PHE A 156 8.48 -3.47 -12.69
C PHE A 156 9.49 -3.49 -11.54
N THR A 157 10.76 -3.66 -11.90
CA THR A 157 11.86 -3.71 -10.91
C THR A 157 12.23 -2.34 -10.37
N ILE A 158 12.11 -1.29 -11.19
CA ILE A 158 12.45 0.09 -10.80
C ILE A 158 11.40 1.03 -11.38
N TYR A 159 10.95 1.96 -10.54
CA TYR A 159 10.08 3.07 -10.91
C TYR A 159 10.81 4.39 -10.63
N LYS A 160 10.67 5.34 -11.54
CA LYS A 160 11.17 6.70 -11.37
C LYS A 160 10.01 7.64 -11.08
N PHE A 161 10.08 8.35 -9.96
CA PHE A 161 9.08 9.32 -9.55
C PHE A 161 9.64 10.72 -9.77
N HIS A 162 8.94 11.50 -10.61
CA HIS A 162 9.17 12.93 -10.74
C HIS A 162 8.09 13.63 -9.92
N VAL A 163 8.49 14.11 -8.74
CA VAL A 163 7.61 14.82 -7.83
C VAL A 163 7.93 16.31 -7.93
N THR A 164 6.95 17.07 -8.41
CA THR A 164 7.03 18.52 -8.51
C THR A 164 6.23 19.13 -7.38
N PHE A 165 6.90 19.85 -6.49
CA PHE A 165 6.23 20.68 -5.51
C PHE A 165 6.07 22.08 -6.11
N TYR A 166 4.81 22.44 -6.35
CA TYR A 166 4.45 23.80 -6.72
C TYR A 166 4.30 24.62 -5.47
N HIS A 167 4.88 25.79 -5.55
CA HIS A 167 4.88 26.73 -4.47
C HIS A 167 4.38 28.09 -5.00
N GLU A 168 3.26 28.59 -4.48
CA GLU A 168 2.74 29.90 -4.87
C GLU A 168 3.57 31.01 -4.21
N LEU A 169 4.64 31.40 -4.91
CA LEU A 169 5.59 32.40 -4.46
C LEU A 169 5.08 33.81 -4.80
N SER A 170 4.17 34.37 -4.00
CA SER A 170 3.84 35.79 -4.16
C SER A 170 5.03 36.64 -3.70
N ASN A 171 5.88 37.03 -4.66
CA ASN A 171 7.03 37.93 -4.51
C ASN A 171 8.18 37.41 -3.62
N ASN A 172 8.79 36.28 -4.00
CA ASN A 172 10.01 35.71 -3.36
C ASN A 172 9.91 35.35 -1.88
N HIS A 173 8.75 35.50 -1.27
CA HIS A 173 8.52 35.23 0.14
C HIS A 173 7.18 34.54 0.31
N LEU A 174 7.21 33.46 1.06
CA LEU A 174 6.01 32.80 1.48
C LEU A 174 5.31 33.59 2.56
N LYS A 175 4.16 34.16 2.23
CA LYS A 175 3.22 34.71 3.21
C LYS A 175 2.30 33.58 3.64
N TYR A 176 2.57 32.98 4.79
CA TYR A 176 1.57 32.18 5.49
C TYR A 176 1.00 32.99 6.64
N GLU A 177 -0.30 32.84 6.88
CA GLU A 177 -0.94 33.29 8.10
C GLU A 177 -0.65 32.24 9.18
N ASP A 178 0.05 32.66 10.24
CA ASP A 178 0.03 31.92 11.51
C ASP A 178 -1.41 31.90 12.06
N TYR A 179 -1.72 31.02 13.02
CA TYR A 179 -2.97 31.08 13.79
C TYR A 179 -3.16 32.44 14.50
N GLU A 180 -2.09 33.25 14.61
CA GLU A 180 -2.07 34.63 15.12
C GLU A 180 -1.97 35.74 14.03
N GLY A 181 -1.92 35.38 12.74
CA GLY A 181 -2.01 36.35 11.63
C GLY A 181 -0.70 37.02 11.19
N GLU A 182 0.47 36.52 11.57
CA GLU A 182 1.77 37.07 11.11
C GLU A 182 2.36 36.31 9.90
N HIS A 183 3.04 37.05 9.01
CA HIS A 183 3.64 36.55 7.76
C HIS A 183 5.01 35.89 7.99
N LEU A 184 5.07 34.56 8.01
CA LEU A 184 6.30 33.81 8.28
C LEU A 184 6.89 33.11 7.04
N LEU A 185 8.22 33.19 6.88
CA LEU A 185 8.98 32.66 5.75
C LEU A 185 9.11 31.12 5.79
N PHE A 186 8.42 30.42 4.90
CA PHE A 186 8.49 28.95 4.80
C PHE A 186 9.55 28.49 3.77
N LYS A 187 10.78 28.24 4.21
CA LYS A 187 11.84 27.73 3.32
C LYS A 187 11.98 26.22 3.45
N ILE A 188 11.77 25.48 2.36
CA ILE A 188 12.06 24.04 2.30
C ILE A 188 13.56 23.82 2.11
N ILE A 189 14.15 22.93 2.92
CA ILE A 189 15.58 22.58 2.88
C ILE A 189 15.79 21.27 2.14
N SER A 190 15.06 20.23 2.56
CA SER A 190 15.15 18.89 1.98
C SER A 190 13.81 18.19 2.04
N VAL A 191 13.64 17.18 1.20
CA VAL A 191 12.47 16.31 1.20
C VAL A 191 12.95 14.88 1.37
N ASP A 192 12.45 14.22 2.41
CA ASP A 192 12.70 12.82 2.68
C ASP A 192 11.56 11.99 2.09
N PHE A 193 11.85 11.20 1.08
CA PHE A 193 10.88 10.31 0.46
C PHE A 193 10.89 8.96 1.17
N ILE A 194 9.72 8.44 1.50
CA ILE A 194 9.55 7.15 2.19
C ILE A 194 8.85 6.22 1.22
N PHE A 195 9.55 5.18 0.80
CA PHE A 195 8.96 4.06 0.08
C PHE A 195 8.56 3.00 1.08
N GLN A 196 7.29 2.62 1.10
CA GLN A 196 6.82 1.46 1.86
C GLN A 196 6.31 0.40 0.89
N TYR A 197 6.55 -0.88 1.18
CA TYR A 197 6.14 -2.01 0.35
C TYR A 197 6.05 -3.29 1.18
N TYR A 198 5.30 -4.29 0.72
CA TYR A 198 5.23 -5.59 1.40
C TYR A 198 6.56 -6.32 1.30
N THR A 199 6.94 -7.03 2.36
CA THR A 199 8.12 -7.90 2.31
C THR A 199 7.84 -9.15 1.47
N ILE A 200 8.87 -9.65 0.78
CA ILE A 200 8.74 -10.86 -0.05
C ILE A 200 8.40 -12.06 0.85
N GLU A 201 9.02 -12.13 2.02
CA GLU A 201 8.82 -13.20 3.00
C GLU A 201 7.38 -13.25 3.48
N PHE A 202 6.78 -12.08 3.76
CA PHE A 202 5.38 -12.00 4.15
C PHE A 202 4.44 -12.43 3.02
N THR A 203 4.63 -11.91 1.81
CA THR A 203 3.80 -12.28 0.66
C THR A 203 3.88 -13.77 0.36
N TYR A 204 5.08 -14.37 0.45
CA TYR A 204 5.26 -15.80 0.25
C TYR A 204 4.52 -16.62 1.32
N MET A 205 4.70 -16.28 2.59
CA MET A 205 4.01 -16.93 3.71
C MET A 205 2.49 -16.81 3.57
N GLU A 206 1.98 -15.64 3.22
CA GLU A 206 0.56 -15.39 2.98
C GLU A 206 0.01 -16.26 1.86
N LEU A 207 0.74 -16.37 0.74
CA LEU A 207 0.34 -17.19 -0.40
C LEU A 207 0.28 -18.68 -0.02
N VAL A 208 1.29 -19.18 0.68
CA VAL A 208 1.33 -20.58 1.16
C VAL A 208 0.18 -20.85 2.12
N VAL A 209 -0.09 -19.97 3.07
CA VAL A 209 -1.19 -20.11 4.03
C VAL A 209 -2.54 -20.10 3.32
N LYS A 210 -2.77 -19.17 2.39
CA LYS A 210 -4.02 -19.11 1.60
C LYS A 210 -4.21 -20.35 0.76
N PHE A 211 -3.14 -20.87 0.15
CA PHE A 211 -3.21 -22.13 -0.61
C PHE A 211 -3.60 -23.32 0.27
N ILE A 212 -3.01 -23.47 1.46
CA ILE A 212 -3.39 -24.53 2.40
C ILE A 212 -4.85 -24.39 2.82
N LEU A 213 -5.29 -23.16 3.17
CA LEU A 213 -6.67 -22.89 3.55
C LEU A 213 -7.66 -23.11 2.41
N PHE A 214 -7.26 -22.84 1.17
CA PHE A 214 -8.04 -23.13 -0.03
C PHE A 214 -8.27 -24.64 -0.20
N VAL A 215 -7.22 -25.46 -0.10
CA VAL A 215 -7.34 -26.94 -0.21
C VAL A 215 -8.20 -27.50 0.91
N ILE A 216 -8.02 -27.01 2.15
CA ILE A 216 -8.84 -27.43 3.29
C ILE A 216 -10.30 -27.01 3.09
N SER A 217 -10.57 -25.77 2.69
CA SER A 217 -11.94 -25.29 2.49
C SER A 217 -12.63 -26.04 1.36
N GLU A 218 -11.94 -26.35 0.26
CA GLU A 218 -12.46 -27.18 -0.82
C GLU A 218 -12.80 -28.59 -0.33
N ALA A 219 -11.89 -29.26 0.38
CA ALA A 219 -12.13 -30.60 0.92
C ALA A 219 -13.32 -30.64 1.90
N VAL A 220 -13.42 -29.64 2.79
CA VAL A 220 -14.55 -29.51 3.73
C VAL A 220 -15.86 -29.25 2.97
N THR A 221 -15.81 -28.43 1.92
CA THR A 221 -16.97 -28.13 1.07
C THR A 221 -17.49 -29.37 0.37
N ILE A 222 -16.60 -30.13 -0.29
CA ILE A 222 -16.94 -31.41 -0.94
C ILE A 222 -17.50 -32.38 0.08
N TRP A 223 -16.86 -32.51 1.25
CA TRP A 223 -17.33 -33.39 2.32
C TRP A 223 -18.72 -33.00 2.82
N PHE A 224 -18.96 -31.70 3.01
CA PHE A 224 -20.27 -31.17 3.39
C PHE A 224 -21.34 -31.53 2.35
N TYR A 225 -21.10 -31.28 1.07
CA TYR A 225 -22.07 -31.60 0.01
C TYR A 225 -22.33 -33.11 -0.12
N ILE A 226 -21.31 -33.97 0.00
CA ILE A 226 -21.49 -35.43 -0.01
C ILE A 226 -22.41 -35.86 1.14
N LYS A 227 -22.23 -35.29 2.33
CA LYS A 227 -23.08 -35.61 3.49
C LYS A 227 -24.49 -35.06 3.34
N MET A 228 -24.64 -33.89 2.73
CA MET A 228 -25.94 -33.24 2.52
C MET A 228 -26.73 -33.85 1.36
N LYS A 229 -26.09 -34.54 0.39
CA LYS A 229 -26.76 -35.24 -0.73
C LYS A 229 -27.88 -36.20 -0.28
N LYS A 230 -27.79 -36.74 0.94
CA LYS A 230 -28.81 -37.64 1.51
C LYS A 230 -30.12 -36.92 1.87
N PHE A 231 -30.11 -35.60 2.00
CA PHE A 231 -31.24 -34.80 2.47
C PHE A 231 -31.75 -33.88 1.37
N SER A 232 -33.05 -33.90 1.10
CA SER A 232 -33.67 -32.95 0.15
C SER A 232 -33.56 -31.51 0.67
N LEU A 233 -33.38 -30.55 -0.25
CA LEU A 233 -33.19 -29.13 0.02
C LEU A 233 -34.32 -28.52 0.87
N ASN A 234 -35.55 -29.01 0.71
CA ASN A 234 -36.72 -28.51 1.45
C ASN A 234 -36.66 -28.78 2.96
N TYR A 235 -35.78 -29.69 3.40
CA TYR A 235 -35.60 -30.04 4.81
C TYR A 235 -34.32 -29.46 5.41
N TRP A 236 -33.64 -28.56 4.71
CA TRP A 236 -32.43 -27.95 5.22
C TRP A 236 -32.76 -26.93 6.30
N THR A 237 -32.00 -26.99 7.39
CA THR A 237 -32.02 -25.97 8.43
C THR A 237 -31.35 -24.69 7.93
N ILE A 238 -31.71 -23.55 8.52
CA ILE A 238 -31.09 -22.25 8.19
C ILE A 238 -29.56 -22.32 8.31
N GLU A 239 -29.05 -22.98 9.36
CA GLU A 239 -27.61 -23.21 9.57
C GLU A 239 -26.96 -23.92 8.36
N GLN A 240 -27.61 -24.94 7.80
CA GLN A 240 -27.09 -25.70 6.66
C GLN A 240 -27.12 -24.88 5.37
N CYS A 241 -28.16 -24.08 5.17
CA CYS A 241 -28.23 -23.14 4.05
C CYS A 241 -27.12 -22.09 4.14
N CYS A 242 -26.87 -21.53 5.32
CA CYS A 242 -25.76 -20.60 5.55
C CYS A 242 -24.42 -21.26 5.25
N MET A 243 -24.16 -22.47 5.74
CA MET A 243 -22.91 -23.19 5.46
C MET A 243 -22.72 -23.50 3.97
N ALA A 244 -23.80 -23.83 3.26
CA ALA A 244 -23.76 -24.07 1.82
C ALA A 244 -23.42 -22.80 1.00
N ILE A 245 -23.60 -21.61 1.57
CA ILE A 245 -23.20 -20.33 0.96
C ILE A 245 -21.80 -19.92 1.44
N LEU A 246 -21.53 -20.03 2.75
CA LEU A 246 -20.30 -19.57 3.37
C LEU A 246 -19.07 -20.35 2.90
N LEU A 247 -19.19 -21.66 2.71
CA LEU A 247 -18.09 -22.52 2.29
C LEU A 247 -17.56 -22.18 0.89
N PRO A 248 -18.42 -22.04 -0.16
CA PRO A 248 -18.00 -21.50 -1.45
C PRO A 248 -17.42 -20.08 -1.38
N LEU A 249 -17.98 -19.19 -0.55
CA LEU A 249 -17.43 -17.84 -0.36
C LEU A 249 -16.03 -17.86 0.25
N LEU A 250 -15.75 -18.79 1.18
CA LEU A 250 -14.43 -18.98 1.76
C LEU A 250 -13.41 -19.45 0.72
N ILE A 251 -13.81 -20.33 -0.20
CA ILE A 251 -12.98 -20.74 -1.34
C ILE A 251 -12.67 -19.53 -2.23
N LEU A 252 -13.68 -18.73 -2.58
CA LEU A 252 -13.50 -17.52 -3.40
C LEU A 252 -12.57 -16.50 -2.74
N HIS A 253 -12.66 -16.34 -1.42
CA HIS A 253 -11.77 -15.45 -0.68
C HIS A 253 -10.31 -15.92 -0.74
N ASN A 254 -10.06 -17.22 -0.56
CA ASN A 254 -8.72 -17.78 -0.59
C ASN A 254 -8.15 -17.93 -2.01
N SER A 255 -9.01 -17.95 -3.04
CA SER A 255 -8.64 -18.09 -4.45
C SER A 255 -8.28 -16.76 -5.14
N LYS A 256 -8.60 -15.59 -4.55
CA LYS A 256 -8.36 -14.28 -5.17
C LYS A 256 -6.90 -13.86 -5.12
N TYR A 257 -5.98 -14.63 -5.70
CA TYR A 257 -4.62 -14.24 -6.08
C TYR A 257 -4.19 -15.03 -7.33
#